data_AF-A0A066VGP6-F1
#
_entry.id   AF-A0A066VGP6-F1
#
_cell.length_a   1.000
_cell.length_b   1.000
_cell.length_c   1.000
_cell.angle_alpha   90.00
_cell.angle_beta   90.00
_cell.angle_gamma   90.00
#
_symmetry.space_group_name_H-M   'P 1'
#
loop_
_entity.id
_entity.type
_entity.pdbx_description
1 polymer ?
#
loop_
_entity_poly.entity_id
_entity_poly.type
_entity_poly.pdbx_seq_one_letter_code
_entity_poly.pdbx_strand_id
1 'polypeptide(L)' 'SCDGCGDVVKKPKLDQHFNSRCHAPFTCLDCSTQFSFPGQWKSHTSCISEEQKYHKSVYKEPKGKK' A
#
# COMPACT_ATOMS: atom_id res chain seq x y z
N SER A 1 -8.61 -2.02 1.28
CA SER A 1 -9.33 -1.52 2.46
C SER A 1 -8.98 -0.08 2.68
N CYS A 2 -9.95 0.81 2.92
CA CYS A 2 -9.70 2.22 3.24
C CYS A 2 -9.50 2.39 4.75
N ASP A 3 -8.42 3.05 5.15
CA ASP A 3 -8.12 3.31 6.57
C ASP A 3 -9.08 4.36 7.19
N GLY A 4 -9.53 5.34 6.39
CA GLY A 4 -10.35 6.44 6.89
C GLY A 4 -11.81 6.08 7.21
N CYS A 5 -12.34 5.01 6.64
CA CYS A 5 -13.74 4.57 6.86
C CYS A 5 -13.87 3.08 7.18
N GLY A 6 -12.81 2.28 7.03
CA GLY A 6 -12.86 0.83 7.20
C GLY A 6 -13.53 0.08 6.05
N ASP A 7 -13.98 0.77 4.99
CA ASP A 7 -14.67 0.13 3.87
C ASP A 7 -13.72 -0.63 2.92
N VAL A 8 -14.16 -1.82 2.49
CA VAL A 8 -13.50 -2.61 1.46
C VAL A 8 -14.00 -2.16 0.09
N VAL A 9 -13.32 -1.17 -0.49
CA VAL A 9 -13.64 -0.63 -1.81
C VAL A 9 -12.94 -1.44 -2.91
N LYS A 10 -13.66 -1.75 -3.99
CA LYS A 10 -13.11 -2.42 -5.19
C LYS A 10 -12.22 -1.44 -5.98
N LYS A 11 -11.14 -1.95 -6.59
CA LYS A 11 -10.19 -1.20 -7.46
C LYS A 11 -10.80 -0.12 -8.37
N PRO A 12 -11.83 -0.38 -9.21
CA PRO A 12 -12.40 0.65 -10.09
C PRO A 12 -13.07 1.81 -9.34
N LYS A 13 -13.50 1.60 -8.08
CA LYS A 13 -14.15 2.62 -7.25
C LYS A 13 -13.19 3.28 -6.25
N LEU A 14 -11.92 2.87 -6.20
CA LEU A 14 -10.93 3.45 -5.29
C LEU A 14 -10.67 4.93 -5.61
N ASP A 15 -10.56 5.25 -6.90
CA ASP A 15 -10.28 6.62 -7.37
C ASP A 15 -11.40 7.59 -6.95
N GLN A 16 -12.65 7.21 -7.21
CA GLN A 16 -13.82 7.97 -6.78
C GLN A 16 -13.94 8.04 -5.25
N HIS A 17 -13.69 6.94 -4.53
CA HIS A 17 -13.75 6.96 -3.08
C HIS A 17 -12.68 7.87 -2.47
N PHE A 18 -11.44 7.80 -2.98
CA PHE A 18 -10.35 8.65 -2.51
C PHE A 18 -10.70 10.13 -2.72
N ASN A 19 -11.14 10.48 -3.93
CA ASN A 19 -11.40 11.87 -4.33
C ASN A 19 -12.67 12.46 -3.68
N SER A 20 -13.69 11.63 -3.40
CA SER A 20 -14.99 12.12 -2.93
C SER A 20 -15.26 11.92 -1.43
N ARG A 21 -14.47 11.10 -0.72
CA ARG A 21 -14.82 10.69 0.66
C ARG A 21 -13.68 10.89 1.64
N CYS A 22 -12.65 10.06 1.56
CA CYS A 22 -11.71 9.93 2.68
C CYS A 22 -10.35 10.57 2.44
N HIS A 23 -9.89 10.73 1.19
CA HIS A 23 -8.50 11.09 0.88
C HIS A 23 -7.47 10.30 1.72
N ALA A 24 -7.83 9.08 2.12
CA ALA A 24 -7.09 8.27 3.08
C ALA A 24 -6.33 7.16 2.36
N PRO A 25 -5.26 6.64 2.98
CA PRO A 25 -4.50 5.54 2.42
C PRO A 25 -5.35 4.26 2.33
N PHE A 26 -5.04 3.47 1.30
CA PHE A 26 -5.66 2.19 1.00
C PHE A 26 -4.68 1.05 1.19
N THR A 27 -5.06 0.06 1.98
CA THR A 27 -4.26 -1.16 2.17
C THR A 27 -4.78 -2.27 1.27
N CYS A 28 -3.93 -2.83 0.42
CA CYS A 28 -4.24 -4.06 -0.29
C CYS A 28 -4.29 -5.21 0.71
N LEU A 29 -5.42 -5.91 0.79
CA LEU A 29 -5.57 -7.03 1.72
C LEU A 29 -4.76 -8.27 1.29
N ASP A 30 -4.41 -8.34 0.01
CA ASP A 30 -3.73 -9.48 -0.59
C ASP A 30 -2.20 -9.42 -0.35
N CYS A 31 -1.59 -8.27 -0.59
CA CYS A 31 -0.14 -8.06 -0.39
C CYS A 31 0.22 -7.20 0.83
N SER A 32 -0.76 -6.77 1.64
CA SER A 32 -0.58 -5.85 2.78
C SER A 32 0.20 -4.57 2.45
N THR A 33 0.14 -4.10 1.20
CA THR A 33 0.78 -2.84 0.79
C THR A 33 -0.17 -1.69 1.03
N GLN A 34 0.30 -0.66 1.73
CA GLN A 34 -0.42 0.59 1.90
C GLN A 34 -0.10 1.54 0.75
N PHE A 35 -1.14 2.11 0.17
CA PHE A 35 -1.07 3.04 -0.93
C PHE A 35 -1.70 4.36 -0.50
N SER A 36 -0.92 5.44 -0.50
CA SER A 36 -1.42 6.76 -0.12
C SER A 36 -1.87 7.61 -1.31
N PHE A 37 -1.55 7.18 -2.54
CA PHE A 37 -1.76 7.97 -3.74
C PHE A 37 -2.47 7.18 -4.86
N PRO A 38 -3.32 7.86 -5.66
CA PRO A 38 -4.06 7.23 -6.75
C PRO A 38 -3.20 6.62 -7.85
N GLY A 39 -1.98 7.12 -8.06
CA GLY A 39 -1.04 6.50 -9.00
C GLY A 39 -0.61 5.10 -8.57
N GLN A 40 -0.48 4.84 -7.26
CA GLN A 40 0.09 3.60 -6.74
C GLN A 40 -0.87 2.41 -6.92
N TRP A 41 -2.13 2.55 -6.50
CA TRP A 41 -3.11 1.46 -6.66
C TRP A 41 -3.63 1.31 -8.09
N LYS A 42 -3.56 2.34 -8.94
CA LYS A 42 -3.86 2.23 -10.38
C LYS A 42 -2.85 1.34 -11.11
N SER A 43 -1.56 1.49 -10.77
CA SER A 43 -0.50 0.63 -11.29
C SER A 43 -0.47 -0.75 -10.63
N HIS A 44 -1.21 -0.95 -9.53
CA HIS A 44 -1.30 -2.22 -8.81
C HIS A 44 -2.31 -3.17 -9.48
N THR A 45 -1.96 -3.71 -10.64
CA THR A 45 -2.81 -4.63 -11.42
C THR A 45 -2.64 -6.07 -10.97
N SER A 46 -1.42 -6.48 -10.62
CA SER A 46 -1.10 -7.79 -10.05
C SER A 46 -0.68 -7.63 -8.60
N CYS A 47 -1.39 -8.26 -7.67
CA CYS A 47 -0.84 -8.47 -6.34
C CYS A 47 0.32 -9.44 -6.53
N ILE A 48 1.55 -8.98 -6.29
CA ILE A 48 2.69 -9.88 -6.24
C ILE A 48 2.40 -10.90 -5.15
N SER A 49 2.11 -12.12 -5.57
CA SER A 49 1.89 -13.25 -4.69
C SER A 49 3.19 -14.05 -4.58
N GLU A 50 3.43 -14.49 -3.34
CA GLU A 50 4.26 -15.61 -2.86
C GLU A 50 5.77 -15.44 -2.57
N GLU A 51 6.57 -14.61 -3.24
CA GLU A 51 8.05 -14.81 -3.17
C GLU A 51 8.92 -13.53 -3.11
N GLN A 52 8.40 -12.38 -3.50
CA GLN A 52 9.23 -11.18 -3.75
C GLN A 52 9.55 -10.33 -2.50
N LYS A 53 9.28 -10.82 -1.28
CA LYS A 53 9.65 -10.16 -0.02
C LYS A 53 10.63 -10.95 0.85
N TYR A 54 11.25 -12.02 0.34
CA TYR A 54 12.39 -12.65 1.03
C TYR A 54 13.64 -11.72 1.08
N HIS A 55 13.66 -10.60 0.35
CA HIS A 55 14.81 -9.68 0.25
C HIS A 55 14.44 -8.23 0.66
N LYS A 56 14.38 -7.94 1.95
CA LYS A 56 14.89 -6.65 2.47
C LYS A 56 15.91 -6.91 3.58
N SER A 57 16.96 -7.62 3.21
CA SER A 57 18.31 -7.31 3.66
C SER A 57 18.53 -5.78 3.54
N VAL A 58 19.37 -5.20 4.40
CA VAL A 58 19.74 -3.76 4.45
C VAL A 58 18.82 -2.90 5.35
N TYR A 59 19.10 -2.89 6.67
CA TYR A 59 19.97 -1.89 7.30
C TYR A 59 19.83 -1.88 8.85
N LYS A 60 20.92 -2.13 9.58
CA LYS A 60 21.18 -1.57 10.93
C LYS A 60 22.68 -1.28 11.04
N GLU A 61 23.12 -0.09 10.62
CA GLU A 61 24.33 0.49 11.21
C GLU A 61 23.95 1.08 12.58
N PRO A 62 24.81 0.92 13.58
CA PRO A 62 25.35 2.12 14.19
C PRO A 62 26.86 2.12 14.07
N LYS A 63 27.40 3.01 13.23
CA LYS A 63 28.79 3.46 13.34
C LYS A 63 28.96 4.21 14.66
N GLY A 64 29.32 3.48 15.71
CA GLY A 64 29.97 4.04 16.88
C GLY A 64 31.37 4.48 16.46
N LYS A 65 31.56 5.80 16.34
CA LYS A 65 32.85 6.45 16.09
C LYS A 65 33.80 6.12 17.26
N LYS A 66 35.02 5.70 16.93
CA LYS A 66 36.16 5.68 17.86
C LYS A 66 36.70 7.10 18.03
#